data_AF-A0A4Y8CDT8-F1
#
_entry.id   AF-A0A4Y8CDT8-F1
#
_cell.length_a   1.000
_cell.length_b   1.000
_cell.length_c   1.000
_cell.angle_alpha   90.00
_cell.angle_beta   90.00
_cell.angle_gamma   90.00
#
_symmetry.space_group_name_H-M   'P 1'
#
loop_
_entity.id
_entity.type
_entity.pdbx_description
1 polymer ?
#
loop_
_entity_poly.entity_id
_entity_poly.type
_entity_poly.pdbx_seq_one_letter_code
_entity_poly.pdbx_strand_id
1 'polypeptide(L)'
;QSRFTNVISQIEVNTNSKFNWMFSHAYQNDEYGKYSFIGTRANYIATPNYNLFGGIWFDTQRAHANMWELGYTYQRKCWNYSVMYRERIDPQLTSGGITAKNQSGVYFIFNFYPLGGVKYDFSLAESENKI
;
A
#
# COMPACT_ATOMS: atom_id res chain seq x y z
N GLN A 1 34.52 -1.86 -5.87
CA GLN A 1 33.43 -2.84 -5.71
C GLN A 1 32.12 -2.13 -5.97
N SER A 2 31.38 -2.49 -7.01
CA SER A 2 30.02 -1.97 -7.24
C SER A 2 29.11 -2.55 -6.15
N ARG A 3 28.64 -1.71 -5.22
CA ARG A 3 27.63 -2.10 -4.23
C ARG A 3 26.26 -1.89 -4.87
N PHE A 4 25.35 -2.84 -4.72
CA PHE A 4 23.97 -2.66 -5.20
C PHE A 4 23.33 -1.46 -4.50
N THR A 5 22.92 -0.47 -5.28
CA THR A 5 22.26 0.75 -4.78
C THR A 5 20.77 0.53 -4.61
N ASN A 6 20.14 -0.21 -5.53
CA ASN A 6 18.70 -0.51 -5.51
C ASN A 6 18.45 -1.99 -5.80
N VAL A 7 17.58 -2.63 -5.03
CA VAL A 7 17.12 -4.01 -5.25
C VAL A 7 15.61 -4.07 -5.05
N ILE A 8 14.90 -4.65 -6.02
CA ILE A 8 13.49 -4.95 -5.92
C ILE A 8 13.31 -6.44 -6.17
N SER A 9 12.51 -7.09 -5.33
CA SER A 9 12.19 -8.51 -5.44
C SER A 9 10.70 -8.71 -5.19
N GLN A 10 10.08 -9.57 -5.97
CA GLN A 10 8.66 -9.87 -5.85
C GLN A 10 8.44 -11.36 -6.08
N ILE A 11 7.60 -11.95 -5.24
CA ILE A 11 7.11 -13.32 -5.39
C ILE A 11 5.59 -13.24 -5.41
N GLU A 12 4.99 -13.86 -6.41
CA GLU A 12 3.54 -13.93 -6.55
C GLU A 12 3.11 -15.40 -6.54
N VAL A 13 2.16 -15.72 -5.67
CA VAL A 13 1.61 -17.06 -5.47
C VAL A 13 0.14 -17.02 -5.85
N ASN A 14 -0.21 -17.71 -6.93
CA ASN A 14 -1.58 -17.92 -7.37
C ASN A 14 -1.99 -19.34 -6.97
N THR A 15 -2.69 -19.50 -5.84
CA THR A 15 -3.07 -20.84 -5.36
C THR A 15 -4.22 -21.42 -6.19
N ASN A 16 -5.10 -20.56 -6.69
CA ASN A 16 -6.19 -20.90 -7.61
C ASN A 16 -6.60 -19.65 -8.40
N SER A 17 -7.63 -19.77 -9.25
CA SER A 17 -8.14 -18.64 -10.05
C SER A 17 -8.79 -17.52 -9.24
N LYS A 18 -9.02 -17.71 -7.93
CA LYS A 18 -9.67 -16.75 -7.05
C LYS A 18 -8.72 -16.08 -6.06
N PHE A 19 -7.58 -16.68 -5.75
CA PHE A 19 -6.67 -16.19 -4.71
C PHE A 19 -5.27 -15.95 -5.25
N ASN A 20 -4.80 -14.74 -4.98
CA ASN A 20 -3.49 -14.24 -5.36
C ASN A 20 -2.81 -13.67 -4.11
N TRP A 21 -1.56 -14.03 -3.90
CA TRP A 21 -0.76 -13.53 -2.79
C TRP A 21 0.60 -13.05 -3.27
N MET A 22 0.89 -11.79 -3.04
CA MET A 22 2.14 -11.16 -3.40
C MET A 22 2.99 -10.91 -2.16
N PHE A 23 4.28 -11.19 -2.27
CA PHE A 23 5.33 -10.75 -1.37
C PHE A 23 6.27 -9.85 -2.15
N SER A 24 6.72 -8.78 -1.51
CA SER A 24 7.58 -7.77 -2.11
C SER A 24 8.68 -7.38 -1.14
N HIS A 25 9.86 -7.12 -1.68
CA HIS A 25 10.98 -6.55 -0.97
C HIS A 25 11.58 -5.43 -1.83
N ALA A 26 11.80 -4.27 -1.23
CA ALA A 26 12.47 -3.15 -1.84
C ALA A 26 13.60 -2.69 -0.93
N TYR A 27 14.78 -2.48 -1.51
CA TYR A 27 15.96 -2.02 -0.81
C TYR A 27 16.61 -0.89 -1.61
N GLN A 28 17.02 0.13 -0.89
CA GLN A 28 17.77 1.27 -1.43
C GLN A 28 18.90 1.61 -0.46
N ASN A 29 20.06 1.95 -1.01
CA ASN A 29 21.21 2.40 -0.25
C ASN A 29 22.00 3.41 -1.08
N ASP A 30 21.80 4.68 -0.78
CA ASP A 30 22.40 5.81 -1.47
C ASP A 30 22.99 6.83 -0.46
N GLU A 31 23.37 8.01 -0.96
CA GLU A 31 23.95 9.09 -0.16
C GLU A 31 22.95 9.72 0.84
N TYR A 32 21.64 9.51 0.63
CA TYR A 32 20.56 10.04 1.46
C TYR A 32 20.08 9.05 2.53
N GLY A 33 20.46 7.78 2.40
CA GLY A 33 20.28 6.79 3.45
C GLY A 33 20.07 5.38 2.92
N LYS A 34 19.88 4.49 3.89
CA LYS A 34 19.50 3.11 3.65
C LYS A 34 17.99 3.03 3.86
N TYR A 35 17.27 2.35 2.98
CA TYR A 35 15.86 2.01 3.13
C TYR A 35 15.64 0.54 2.79
N SER A 36 14.76 -0.12 3.55
CA SER A 36 14.38 -1.50 3.26
C SER A 36 12.95 -1.74 3.70
N PHE A 37 12.16 -2.22 2.75
CA PHE A 37 10.74 -2.48 2.93
C PHE A 37 10.45 -3.92 2.56
N ILE A 38 9.68 -4.60 3.40
CA ILE A 38 9.03 -5.86 3.05
C ILE A 38 7.54 -5.66 3.09
N GLY A 39 6.84 -6.21 2.12
CA GLY A 39 5.41 -6.04 2.02
C GLY A 39 4.74 -7.30 1.53
N THR A 40 3.49 -7.48 1.93
CA THR A 40 2.66 -8.55 1.43
C THR A 40 1.27 -8.05 1.14
N ARG A 41 0.66 -8.57 0.06
CA ARG A 41 -0.70 -8.21 -0.36
C ARG A 41 -1.42 -9.46 -0.82
N ALA A 42 -2.60 -9.69 -0.28
CA ALA A 42 -3.50 -10.75 -0.72
C ALA A 42 -4.69 -10.15 -1.47
N ASN A 43 -5.15 -10.86 -2.50
CA ASN A 43 -6.35 -10.55 -3.25
C ASN A 43 -7.21 -11.82 -3.34
N TYR A 44 -8.52 -11.68 -3.16
CA TYR A 44 -9.48 -12.78 -3.13
C TYR A 44 -10.77 -12.43 -3.88
N ILE A 45 -11.07 -13.19 -4.93
CA ILE A 45 -12.31 -13.11 -5.70
C ILE A 45 -13.39 -13.92 -4.99
N ALA A 46 -14.18 -13.25 -4.14
CA ALA A 46 -15.29 -13.85 -3.42
C ALA A 46 -16.41 -14.28 -4.37
N THR A 47 -16.76 -13.42 -5.33
CA THR A 47 -17.70 -13.72 -6.42
C THR A 47 -17.21 -13.07 -7.71
N PRO A 48 -17.76 -13.39 -8.90
CA PRO A 48 -17.32 -12.77 -10.16
C PRO A 48 -17.39 -11.24 -10.19
N ASN A 49 -18.15 -10.62 -9.27
CA ASN A 49 -18.29 -9.18 -9.16
C ASN A 49 -17.58 -8.59 -7.94
N TYR A 50 -17.08 -9.40 -6.99
CA TYR A 50 -16.50 -8.91 -5.73
C TYR A 50 -15.07 -9.42 -5.54
N ASN A 51 -14.12 -8.48 -5.43
CA ASN A 51 -12.72 -8.74 -5.11
C ASN A 51 -12.36 -8.07 -3.79
N LEU A 52 -11.91 -8.84 -2.80
CA LEU A 52 -11.39 -8.36 -1.53
C LEU A 52 -9.87 -8.28 -1.59
N PHE A 53 -9.29 -7.24 -1.04
CA PHE A 53 -7.84 -7.09 -0.98
C PHE A 53 -7.39 -6.53 0.35
N GLY A 54 -6.18 -6.89 0.73
CA GLY A 54 -5.51 -6.32 1.88
C GLY A 54 -4.00 -6.46 1.74
N GLY A 55 -3.28 -5.53 2.34
CA GLY A 55 -1.83 -5.56 2.33
C GLY A 55 -1.25 -4.84 3.52
N ILE A 56 -0.03 -5.23 3.85
CA ILE A 56 0.77 -4.61 4.90
C ILE A 56 2.22 -4.53 4.44
N TRP A 57 2.87 -3.42 4.76
CA TRP A 57 4.25 -3.13 4.47
C TRP A 57 4.95 -2.73 5.78
N PHE A 58 6.18 -3.20 5.93
CA PHE A 58 7.04 -2.95 7.07
C PHE A 58 8.33 -2.29 6.59
N ASP A 59 8.73 -1.22 7.28
CA ASP A 59 10.09 -0.68 7.22
C ASP A 59 10.97 -1.56 8.12
N THR A 60 11.86 -2.35 7.52
CA THR A 60 12.71 -3.29 8.25
C THR A 60 13.84 -2.59 9.00
N GLN A 61 14.15 -1.34 8.68
CA GLN A 61 15.19 -0.58 9.39
C GLN A 61 14.66 0.04 10.67
N ARG A 62 13.43 0.53 10.60
CA ARG A 62 12.76 1.18 11.74
C ARG A 62 11.83 0.24 12.51
N ALA A 63 11.78 -1.03 12.10
CA ALA A 63 11.05 -2.13 12.74
C ALA A 63 9.57 -1.84 13.04
N HIS A 64 8.86 -1.15 12.13
CA HIS A 64 7.43 -0.87 12.26
C HIS A 64 6.68 -1.00 10.94
N ALA A 65 5.36 -1.19 11.03
CA ALA A 65 4.47 -1.18 9.87
C ALA A 65 4.36 0.25 9.32
N ASN A 66 4.82 0.47 8.09
CA ASN A 66 4.80 1.79 7.47
C ASN A 66 3.54 2.03 6.63
N MET A 67 2.87 0.98 6.18
CA MET A 67 1.60 1.09 5.46
C MET A 67 0.76 -0.17 5.66
N TRP A 68 -0.55 -0.03 5.75
CA TRP A 68 -1.47 -1.14 5.54
C TRP A 68 -2.73 -0.66 4.84
N GLU A 69 -3.39 -1.58 4.15
CA GLU A 69 -4.66 -1.31 3.51
C GLU A 69 -5.58 -2.52 3.58
N LEU A 70 -6.88 -2.23 3.58
CA LEU A 70 -7.94 -3.21 3.47
C LEU A 70 -9.05 -2.61 2.64
N GLY A 71 -9.52 -3.33 1.64
CA GLY A 71 -10.57 -2.84 0.77
C GLY A 71 -11.24 -3.92 -0.05
N TYR A 72 -12.22 -3.48 -0.82
CA TYR A 72 -12.88 -4.32 -1.80
C TYR A 72 -13.18 -3.52 -3.06
N THR A 73 -13.31 -4.25 -4.16
CA THR A 73 -13.73 -3.74 -5.46
C THR A 73 -14.97 -4.49 -5.89
N TYR A 74 -16.01 -3.74 -6.28
CA TYR A 74 -17.19 -4.27 -6.94
C TYR A 74 -17.14 -3.96 -8.44
N GLN A 75 -17.13 -5.01 -9.26
CA GLN A 75 -17.05 -4.93 -10.72
C GLN A 75 -18.41 -5.18 -11.37
N ARG A 76 -18.86 -4.24 -12.21
CA ARG A 76 -19.93 -4.43 -13.20
C ARG A 76 -19.34 -4.33 -14.62
N LYS A 77 -20.18 -4.52 -15.64
CA LYS A 77 -19.74 -4.58 -17.04
C LYS A 77 -18.99 -3.31 -17.49
N CYS A 78 -19.55 -2.13 -17.23
CA CYS A 78 -19.02 -0.86 -17.74
C CYS A 78 -18.47 0.05 -16.63
N TRP A 79 -18.48 -0.40 -15.38
CA TRP A 79 -17.98 0.37 -14.26
C TRP A 79 -17.56 -0.52 -13.10
N ASN A 80 -16.70 0.01 -12.24
CA ASN A 80 -16.41 -0.57 -10.95
C ASN A 80 -16.26 0.53 -9.89
N TYR A 81 -16.38 0.15 -8.64
CA TYR A 81 -15.93 1.00 -7.55
C TYR A 81 -15.10 0.20 -6.56
N SER A 82 -14.17 0.90 -5.89
CA SER A 82 -13.38 0.37 -4.81
C SER A 82 -13.56 1.24 -3.58
N VAL A 83 -13.79 0.59 -2.44
CA VAL A 83 -13.72 1.22 -1.12
C VAL A 83 -12.53 0.60 -0.41
N MET A 84 -11.63 1.42 0.09
CA MET A 84 -10.51 0.94 0.89
C MET A 84 -10.19 1.90 2.03
N TYR A 85 -9.81 1.33 3.15
CA TYR A 85 -9.14 2.06 4.21
C TYR A 85 -7.63 1.85 4.06
N ARG A 86 -6.86 2.93 4.15
CA ARG A 86 -5.40 2.86 4.10
C ARG A 86 -4.83 3.75 5.19
N GLU A 87 -3.83 3.24 5.89
CA GLU A 87 -2.97 4.02 6.77
C GLU A 87 -1.54 3.98 6.25
N ARG A 88 -0.88 5.13 6.29
CA ARG A 88 0.55 5.27 5.96
C ARG A 88 1.23 6.11 7.03
N ILE A 89 2.36 5.62 7.50
CA ILE A 89 3.22 6.29 8.47
C ILE A 89 4.46 6.73 7.71
N ASP A 90 4.52 8.02 7.35
CA ASP A 90 5.66 8.60 6.66
C ASP A 90 6.54 9.31 7.70
N PRO A 91 7.81 8.91 7.87
CA PRO A 91 8.70 9.56 8.82
C PRO A 91 9.10 10.96 8.35
N GLN A 92 9.08 11.93 9.27
CA GLN A 92 9.55 13.28 9.03
C GLN A 92 10.75 13.64 9.92
N LEU A 93 11.72 14.31 9.31
CA LEU A 93 12.83 14.94 10.03
C LEU A 93 12.38 16.35 10.42
N THR A 94 12.15 16.58 11.71
CA THR A 94 11.89 17.93 12.24
C THR A 94 13.12 18.45 12.97
N SER A 95 13.22 19.77 13.14
CA SER A 95 14.30 20.42 13.90
C SER A 95 14.36 19.99 15.37
N GLY A 96 13.31 19.35 15.90
CA GLY A 96 13.22 18.84 17.27
C GLY A 96 13.35 17.31 17.42
N GLY A 97 13.60 16.55 16.35
CA GLY A 97 13.72 15.09 16.38
C GLY A 97 12.98 14.38 15.23
N ILE A 98 12.94 13.04 15.29
CA ILE A 98 12.17 12.21 14.35
C ILE A 98 10.70 12.24 14.78
N THR A 99 9.82 12.73 13.92
CA THR A 99 8.36 12.63 14.09
C THR A 99 7.78 11.76 12.98
N ALA A 100 6.55 11.28 13.12
CA ALA A 100 5.86 10.60 12.04
C ALA A 100 4.53 11.26 11.71
N LYS A 101 4.30 11.37 10.39
CA LYS A 101 3.04 11.83 9.83
C LYS A 101 2.19 10.60 9.52
N ASN A 102 1.12 10.44 10.30
CA ASN A 102 0.13 9.41 10.04
C ASN A 102 -0.91 9.96 9.06
N GLN A 103 -0.97 9.37 7.88
CA GLN A 103 -2.01 9.61 6.89
C GLN A 103 -2.94 8.40 6.86
N SER A 104 -4.12 8.54 7.45
CA SER A 104 -5.16 7.52 7.37
C SER A 104 -6.37 8.07 6.61
N GLY A 105 -7.07 7.20 5.90
CA GLY A 105 -8.22 7.64 5.12
C GLY A 105 -9.02 6.51 4.51
N VAL A 106 -10.28 6.82 4.25
CA VAL A 106 -11.17 6.01 3.43
C VAL A 106 -11.10 6.56 2.01
N TYR A 107 -10.76 5.71 1.07
CA TYR A 107 -10.64 6.04 -0.34
C TYR A 107 -11.82 5.42 -1.09
N PHE A 108 -12.49 6.24 -1.88
CA PHE A 108 -13.54 5.82 -2.80
C PHE A 108 -13.08 6.08 -4.24
N ILE A 109 -12.90 5.01 -5.00
CA ILE A 109 -12.49 5.08 -6.39
C ILE A 109 -13.63 4.55 -7.25
N PHE A 110 -14.10 5.31 -8.22
CA PHE A 110 -15.10 4.86 -9.18
C PHE A 110 -14.54 4.95 -10.60
N ASN A 111 -14.52 3.85 -11.34
CA ASN A 111 -14.03 3.83 -12.72
C ASN A 111 -15.15 3.50 -13.71
N PHE A 112 -15.21 4.23 -14.83
CA PHE A 112 -16.08 3.96 -15.97
C PHE A 112 -15.24 3.48 -17.16
N TYR A 113 -15.71 2.46 -17.87
CA TYR A 113 -15.12 2.02 -19.14
C TYR A 113 -15.95 2.53 -20.32
N PRO A 114 -15.35 3.17 -21.35
CA PRO A 114 -13.93 3.45 -21.56
C PRO A 114 -13.45 4.82 -21.02
N LEU A 115 -14.32 5.59 -20.37
CA LEU A 115 -14.12 7.02 -20.05
C LEU A 115 -13.06 7.32 -18.99
N GLY A 116 -12.57 6.31 -18.25
CA GLY A 116 -11.65 6.49 -17.13
C GLY A 116 -12.38 6.64 -15.79
N GLY A 117 -11.65 6.96 -14.72
CA GLY A 117 -12.19 6.97 -13.36
C GLY A 117 -12.07 8.29 -12.62
N VAL A 118 -12.99 8.49 -11.67
CA VAL A 118 -13.00 9.56 -10.69
C VAL A 118 -12.51 8.98 -9.35
N LYS A 119 -11.52 9.61 -8.73
CA LYS A 119 -10.99 9.23 -7.42
C LYS A 119 -11.38 10.29 -6.39
N TYR A 120 -11.89 9.87 -5.25
CA TYR A 120 -12.19 10.73 -4.12
C TYR A 120 -11.50 10.21 -2.85
N ASP A 121 -10.73 11.09 -2.22
CA ASP A 121 -9.91 10.77 -1.06
C ASP A 121 -10.55 11.41 0.18
N PHE A 122 -11.03 10.59 1.13
CA PHE A 122 -11.48 11.07 2.43
C PHE A 122 -10.36 10.82 3.45
N SER A 123 -9.46 11.79 3.60
CA SER A 123 -8.44 11.77 4.65
C SER A 123 -9.10 12.04 6.00
N LEU A 124 -9.06 11.06 6.89
CA LEU A 124 -9.34 11.28 8.31
C LEU A 124 -8.11 11.99 8.88
N ALA A 125 -8.34 13.00 9.72
CA ALA A 125 -7.35 13.95 10.25
C ALA A 125 -5.87 13.51 10.20
N GLU A 126 -5.02 14.36 9.60
CA GLU A 126 -3.57 14.23 9.68
C GLU A 126 -3.14 14.45 11.15
N SER A 127 -2.85 13.37 11.88
CA SER A 127 -2.35 13.44 13.24
C SER A 127 -0.84 13.25 13.25
N GLU A 128 -0.10 14.25 13.72
CA GLU A 128 1.30 14.09 14.06
C GLU A 128 1.39 13.27 15.35
N ASN A 129 1.99 12.08 15.28
CA ASN A 129 2.30 11.28 16.47
C ASN A 129 3.80 11.29 16.70
N LYS A 130 4.22 11.52 17.94
CA LYS A 130 5.61 11.30 18.35
C LYS A 130 5.86 9.79 18.38
N ILE A 131 6.88 9.36 17.64
CA ILE A 131 7.46 8.00 17.77
C ILE A 131 8.48 8.03 18.90
#